data_AF-A0A7Y8MU11-F1
#
_entry.id   AF-A0A7Y8MU11-F1
#
_cell.length_a   1.000
_cell.length_b   1.000
_cell.length_c   1.000
_cell.angle_alpha   90.00
_cell.angle_beta   90.00
_cell.angle_gamma   90.00
#
_symmetry.space_group_name_H-M   'P 1'
#
loop_
_entity.id
_entity.type
_entity.pdbx_description
1 polymer ?
#
loop_
_entity_poly.entity_id
_entity_poly.type
_entity_poly.pdbx_seq_one_letter_code
_entity_poly.pdbx_strand_id
1 'polypeptide(L)'
;MRLHLGLAAALFLSACSTGTDPALSEDPAYQLGYGDGCTTAQVIAQGGAKAVRRNPDYAGSDAYKAGWGAGYGACGGTQESLRRPGDIRQDDVGGPMR
;
A
#
# COMPACT_ATOMS: atom_id res chain seq x y z
N MET A 1 -38.45 -29.91 3.73
CA MET A 1 -37.29 -30.18 2.86
C MET A 1 -37.01 -29.12 1.78
N ARG A 2 -37.51 -27.87 1.88
CA ARG A 2 -37.22 -26.80 0.90
C ARG A 2 -36.42 -25.62 1.47
N LEU A 3 -36.04 -25.68 2.76
CA LEU A 3 -35.31 -24.62 3.45
C LEU A 3 -33.79 -24.87 3.54
N HIS A 4 -33.30 -25.97 2.97
CA HIS A 4 -31.87 -26.32 3.02
C HIS A 4 -31.11 -25.92 1.76
N LEU A 5 -31.81 -25.62 0.66
CA LEU A 5 -31.17 -25.22 -0.60
C LEU A 5 -30.68 -23.76 -0.59
N GLY A 6 -31.28 -22.89 0.23
CA GLY A 6 -30.88 -21.48 0.32
C GLY A 6 -29.65 -21.24 1.19
N LEU A 7 -29.43 -22.08 2.20
CA LEU A 7 -28.36 -21.87 3.18
C LEU A 7 -26.97 -22.27 2.65
N ALA A 8 -26.90 -23.24 1.72
CA ALA A 8 -25.64 -23.69 1.14
C ALA A 8 -25.03 -22.67 0.16
N ALA A 9 -25.84 -21.81 -0.46
CA ALA A 9 -25.35 -20.82 -1.42
C ALA A 9 -24.70 -19.59 -0.76
N ALA A 10 -25.03 -19.29 0.50
CA ALA A 10 -24.51 -18.11 1.20
C ALA A 10 -23.07 -18.29 1.72
N LEU A 11 -22.57 -19.54 1.83
CA LEU A 11 -21.23 -19.82 2.36
C LEU A 11 -20.11 -19.64 1.32
N PHE A 12 -20.42 -19.52 0.04
CA PHE A 12 -19.42 -19.36 -1.02
C PHE A 12 -18.93 -17.92 -1.25
N LEU A 13 -19.54 -16.91 -0.63
CA LEU A 13 -19.16 -15.50 -0.85
C LEU A 13 -18.08 -14.94 0.10
N SER A 14 -17.51 -15.75 1.00
CA SER A 14 -16.63 -15.24 2.07
C SER A 14 -15.12 -15.30 1.77
N ALA A 15 -14.69 -15.62 0.55
CA ALA A 15 -13.27 -15.90 0.25
C ALA A 15 -12.53 -14.81 -0.55
N CYS A 16 -13.04 -13.57 -0.63
CA CYS A 16 -12.22 -12.43 -1.06
C CYS A 16 -11.37 -11.92 0.11
N SER A 17 -10.49 -12.77 0.63
CA SER A 17 -9.37 -12.33 1.45
C SER A 17 -8.28 -11.82 0.52
N THR A 18 -8.36 -10.54 0.15
CA THR A 18 -7.25 -9.81 -0.49
C THR A 18 -6.16 -9.55 0.55
N GLY A 19 -5.62 -10.63 1.12
CA GLY A 19 -4.45 -10.59 1.98
C GLY A 19 -3.22 -10.56 1.08
N THR A 20 -2.30 -9.63 1.33
CA THR A 20 -0.96 -9.67 0.74
C THR A 20 -0.38 -11.06 0.94
N ASP A 21 0.15 -11.67 -0.11
CA ASP A 21 0.77 -12.99 -0.05
C ASP A 21 1.79 -13.00 1.11
N PRO A 22 1.65 -13.89 2.11
CA PRO A 22 2.57 -13.92 3.24
C PRO A 22 4.02 -14.10 2.79
N ALA A 23 4.28 -14.79 1.67
CA ALA A 23 5.63 -14.93 1.11
C ALA A 23 6.19 -13.58 0.62
N LEU A 24 5.33 -12.68 0.12
CA LEU A 24 5.73 -11.33 -0.27
C LEU A 24 6.10 -10.48 0.93
N SER A 25 5.42 -10.69 2.08
CA SER A 25 5.72 -9.94 3.30
C SER A 25 7.08 -10.30 3.90
N GLU A 26 7.62 -11.49 3.63
CA GLU A 26 8.97 -11.88 4.07
C GLU A 26 10.08 -11.43 3.09
N ASP A 27 9.72 -10.86 1.93
CA ASP A 27 10.69 -10.36 0.96
C ASP A 27 11.47 -9.16 1.53
N PRO A 28 12.82 -9.16 1.51
CA PRO A 28 13.61 -8.05 2.00
C PRO A 28 13.31 -6.71 1.31
N ALA A 29 12.98 -6.74 0.02
CA ALA A 29 12.60 -5.54 -0.73
C ALA A 29 11.23 -5.03 -0.28
N TYR A 30 10.29 -5.92 0.07
CA TYR A 30 9.02 -5.53 0.68
C TYR A 30 9.24 -4.83 2.02
N GLN A 31 10.07 -5.39 2.89
CA GLN A 31 10.37 -4.81 4.21
C GLN A 31 11.06 -3.44 4.09
N LEU A 32 12.01 -3.31 3.15
CA LEU A 32 12.64 -2.03 2.84
C LEU A 32 11.62 -1.01 2.34
N GLY A 33 10.77 -1.41 1.39
CA GLY A 33 9.68 -0.58 0.89
C GLY A 33 8.76 -0.13 2.01
N TYR A 34 8.36 -1.03 2.91
CA TYR A 34 7.50 -0.72 4.05
C TYR A 34 8.09 0.36 4.96
N GLY A 35 9.37 0.27 5.31
CA GLY A 35 10.06 1.29 6.10
C GLY A 35 10.11 2.65 5.40
N ASP A 36 10.41 2.67 4.10
CA ASP A 36 10.49 3.89 3.30
C ASP A 36 9.10 4.54 3.13
N GLY A 37 8.05 3.73 2.96
CA GLY A 37 6.67 4.17 2.91
C GLY A 37 6.23 4.83 4.22
N CYS A 38 6.56 4.22 5.35
CA CYS A 38 6.27 4.79 6.66
C CYS A 38 7.01 6.12 6.90
N THR A 39 8.30 6.17 6.57
CA THR A 39 9.11 7.40 6.65
C THR A 39 8.49 8.50 5.79
N THR A 40 8.04 8.15 4.59
CA THR A 40 7.35 9.09 3.69
C THR A 40 6.09 9.68 4.33
N ALA A 41 5.23 8.83 4.94
CA ALA A 41 4.02 9.29 5.62
C ALA A 41 4.35 10.29 6.75
N GLN A 42 5.38 10.01 7.53
CA GLN A 42 5.82 10.89 8.62
C GLN A 42 6.37 12.23 8.12
N VAL A 43 7.20 12.22 7.07
CA VAL A 43 7.75 13.43 6.46
C VAL A 43 6.64 14.31 5.90
N ILE A 44 5.63 13.71 5.27
CA ILE A 44 4.46 14.44 4.76
C ILE A 44 3.63 15.03 5.89
N ALA A 45 3.39 14.27 6.97
CA ALA A 45 2.66 14.77 8.13
C ALA A 45 3.34 16.00 8.77
N GLN A 46 4.65 16.12 8.62
CA GLN A 46 5.45 17.27 9.07
C GLN A 46 5.50 18.42 8.06
N GLY A 47 4.82 18.31 6.91
CA GLY A 47 4.86 19.31 5.83
C GLY A 47 6.14 19.27 4.99
N GLY A 48 7.02 18.29 5.21
CA GLY A 48 8.31 18.13 4.53
C GLY A 48 8.20 17.41 3.18
N ALA A 49 7.07 17.51 2.50
CA ALA A 49 6.73 16.66 1.37
C ALA A 49 7.74 16.76 0.19
N LYS A 50 8.36 17.93 -0.01
CA LYS A 50 9.47 18.12 -0.98
C LYS A 50 10.78 17.39 -0.62
N ALA A 51 10.91 16.87 0.60
CA ALA A 51 12.08 16.12 1.06
C ALA A 51 11.94 14.60 0.85
N VAL A 52 10.77 14.13 0.41
CA VAL A 52 10.56 12.72 0.08
C VAL A 52 11.38 12.40 -1.18
N ARG A 53 12.44 11.62 -1.01
CA ARG A 53 13.25 11.11 -2.11
C ARG A 53 12.90 9.66 -2.38
N ARG A 54 12.61 9.35 -3.64
CA ARG A 54 12.31 7.99 -4.06
C ARG A 54 13.59 7.15 -4.07
N ASN A 55 13.54 5.97 -3.45
CA ASN A 55 14.55 4.95 -3.60
C ASN A 55 14.55 4.44 -5.06
N PRO A 56 15.70 4.31 -5.75
CA PRO A 56 15.76 3.77 -7.11
C PRO A 56 15.07 2.40 -7.26
N ASP A 57 15.07 1.59 -6.20
CA ASP A 57 14.45 0.26 -6.20
C ASP A 57 12.92 0.30 -6.38
N TYR A 58 12.30 1.47 -6.12
CA TYR A 58 10.88 1.68 -6.36
C TYR A 58 10.49 1.35 -7.80
N ALA A 59 11.31 1.67 -8.80
CA ALA A 59 10.97 1.41 -10.19
C ALA A 59 11.07 -0.09 -10.55
N GLY A 60 12.05 -0.79 -9.96
CA GLY A 60 12.47 -2.13 -10.39
C GLY A 60 11.89 -3.30 -9.58
N SER A 61 11.32 -3.06 -8.40
CA SER A 61 10.83 -4.13 -7.53
C SER A 61 9.36 -3.96 -7.17
N ASP A 62 8.53 -4.91 -7.60
CA ASP A 62 7.11 -4.92 -7.26
C ASP A 62 6.88 -5.26 -5.77
N ALA A 63 7.76 -6.06 -5.17
CA ALA A 63 7.78 -6.32 -3.73
C ALA A 63 8.02 -5.02 -2.96
N TYR A 64 9.01 -4.22 -3.38
CA TYR A 64 9.27 -2.91 -2.80
C TYR A 64 8.07 -1.97 -2.93
N LYS A 65 7.43 -1.89 -4.11
CA LYS A 65 6.25 -1.04 -4.32
C LYS A 65 5.09 -1.43 -3.40
N ALA A 66 4.84 -2.73 -3.28
CA ALA A 66 3.80 -3.27 -2.41
C ALA A 66 4.09 -2.95 -0.94
N GLY A 67 5.34 -3.15 -0.51
CA GLY A 67 5.80 -2.78 0.83
C GLY A 67 5.61 -1.30 1.12
N TRP A 68 6.06 -0.44 0.20
CA TRP A 68 5.96 1.01 0.32
C TRP A 68 4.52 1.49 0.47
N GLY A 69 3.59 0.96 -0.34
CA GLY A 69 2.17 1.29 -0.21
C GLY A 69 1.59 0.86 1.14
N ALA A 70 1.94 -0.36 1.60
CA ALA A 70 1.49 -0.88 2.87
C ALA A 70 2.01 -0.05 4.06
N GLY A 71 3.32 0.26 4.08
CA GLY A 71 3.94 1.06 5.13
C GLY A 71 3.46 2.51 5.14
N TYR A 72 3.24 3.10 3.97
CA TYR A 72 2.67 4.44 3.84
C TYR A 72 1.28 4.52 4.50
N GLY A 73 0.38 3.59 4.15
CA GLY A 73 -0.96 3.53 4.74
C GLY A 73 -0.95 3.22 6.24
N ALA A 74 -0.09 2.27 6.67
CA ALA A 74 0.02 1.87 8.07
C ALA A 74 0.48 3.02 8.98
N CYS A 75 1.32 3.93 8.48
CA CYS A 75 1.83 5.07 9.22
C CYS A 75 1.00 6.36 9.02
N GLY A 76 -0.26 6.23 8.59
CA GLY A 76 -1.20 7.35 8.51
C GLY A 76 -1.11 8.19 7.23
N GLY A 77 -0.35 7.71 6.24
CA GLY A 77 -0.34 8.29 4.90
C GLY A 77 -1.70 8.12 4.22
N THR A 78 -2.19 9.18 3.58
CA THR A 78 -3.47 9.14 2.85
C THR A 78 -3.28 9.58 1.40
N GLN A 79 -4.14 9.08 0.52
CA GLN A 79 -4.16 9.49 -0.89
C GLN A 79 -4.39 11.00 -1.05
N GLU A 80 -5.07 11.63 -0.09
CA GLU A 80 -5.27 13.09 -0.07
C GLU A 80 -3.95 13.82 0.15
N SER A 81 -3.12 13.34 1.09
CA SER A 81 -1.80 13.89 1.38
C SER A 81 -0.86 13.83 0.17
N LEU A 82 -1.09 12.88 -0.73
CA LEU A 82 -0.33 12.68 -1.98
C LEU A 82 -0.83 13.56 -3.13
N ARG A 83 -2.09 14.03 -3.07
CA ARG A 83 -2.72 14.84 -4.11
C ARG A 83 -2.61 16.34 -3.89
N ARG A 84 -2.26 16.81 -2.68
CA ARG A 84 -2.17 18.25 -2.40
C ARG A 84 -1.12 18.92 -3.31
N PRO A 85 -1.54 19.89 -4.16
CA PRO A 85 -0.64 20.59 -5.06
C PRO A 85 0.40 21.37 -4.26
N GLY A 86 1.69 21.06 -4.46
CA GLY A 86 2.81 21.72 -3.79
C GLY A 86 3.61 20.80 -2.86
N ASP A 87 3.03 19.67 -2.47
CA ASP A 87 3.57 18.82 -1.41
C ASP A 87 4.35 17.64 -2.00
N ILE A 88 3.72 16.82 -2.86
CA ILE A 88 4.37 15.67 -3.52
C ILE A 88 4.07 15.71 -5.02
N ARG A 89 5.06 15.54 -5.90
CA ARG A 89 4.78 15.35 -7.33
C ARG A 89 4.26 13.92 -7.52
N GLN A 90 3.26 13.71 -8.39
CA GLN A 90 2.66 12.38 -8.57
C GLN A 90 3.68 11.32 -9.05
N ASP A 91 4.82 11.78 -9.56
CA ASP A 91 6.03 11.07 -9.92
C ASP A 91 7.00 10.79 -8.74
N ASP A 92 6.68 11.25 -7.53
CA ASP A 92 7.33 10.92 -6.25
C ASP A 92 6.47 9.94 -5.41
N VAL A 93 5.15 9.98 -5.60
CA VAL A 93 4.21 8.98 -5.08
C VAL A 93 4.23 7.76 -5.96
N GLY A 94 4.27 6.57 -5.38
CA GLY A 94 4.00 5.36 -6.14
C GLY A 94 2.91 5.51 -7.20
N GLY A 95 3.27 5.20 -8.45
CA GLY A 95 2.38 5.30 -9.61
C GLY A 95 1.05 4.59 -9.38
N PRO A 96 0.07 4.82 -10.28
CA PRO A 96 -1.33 4.53 -10.00
C PRO A 96 -1.53 3.13 -9.44
N MET A 97 -2.04 3.06 -8.20
CA MET A 97 -2.67 1.88 -7.64
C MET A 97 -3.83 1.53 -8.57
N ARG A 98 -3.61 0.57 -9.46
CA ARG A 98 -4.66 -0.04 -10.27
C ARG A 98 -5.32 -1.16 -9.49
#